data_AF-A0A849IS53-F1
#
_entry.id   AF-A0A849IS53-F1
#
_cell.length_a   1.000
_cell.length_b   1.000
_cell.length_c   1.000
_cell.angle_alpha   90.00
_cell.angle_beta   90.00
_cell.angle_gamma   90.00
#
_symmetry.space_group_name_H-M   'P 1'
#
loop_
_entity.id
_entity.type
_entity.pdbx_description
1 polymer ?
#
loop_
_entity_poly.entity_id
_entity_poly.type
_entity_poly.pdbx_seq_one_letter_code
_entity_poly.pdbx_strand_id
1 'polypeptide(L)'
;MQQLLRRIIRLGKVTEDLDSPEEAISTVSALATGSIKMRHVDCGSCNGCEVELSMCFSPIYDLERFGISLTASPRHSDGLLVTGIVTMNMKGPLIDAYRAVPSPKVVIAVGDCACDGGAFSESYAYAGNCGDYLDVTLKIPGCPPEPTDIIRAIRRISAR
;
A
#
# COMPACT_ATOMS: atom_id res chain seq x y z
N MET A 1 -20.09 10.20 -29.95
CA MET A 1 -19.00 9.22 -30.20
C MET A 1 -17.74 9.85 -30.79
N GLN A 2 -17.80 10.49 -31.97
CA GLN A 2 -16.61 10.97 -32.71
C GLN A 2 -15.79 12.03 -31.95
N GLN A 3 -16.44 12.93 -31.21
CA GLN A 3 -15.76 13.94 -30.39
C GLN A 3 -15.00 13.33 -29.19
N LEU A 4 -15.55 12.26 -28.61
CA LEU A 4 -14.92 11.55 -27.49
C LEU A 4 -13.67 10.80 -27.99
N LEU A 5 -13.80 10.07 -29.10
CA LEU A 5 -12.68 9.38 -29.76
C LEU A 5 -11.54 10.34 -30.15
N ARG A 6 -11.87 11.52 -30.71
CA ARG A 6 -10.85 12.55 -31.00
C ARG A 6 -10.15 13.07 -29.75
N ARG A 7 -10.87 13.25 -28.64
CA ARG A 7 -10.27 13.66 -27.36
C ARG A 7 -9.35 12.59 -26.79
N ILE A 8 -9.76 11.32 -26.81
CA ILE A 8 -8.93 10.18 -26.35
C ILE A 8 -7.64 10.11 -27.15
N ILE A 9 -7.73 10.17 -28.49
CA ILE A 9 -6.56 10.13 -29.37
C ILE A 9 -5.64 11.36 -29.14
N ARG A 10 -6.22 12.54 -28.90
CA ARG A 10 -5.46 13.77 -28.68
C ARG A 10 -4.76 13.83 -27.32
N LEU A 11 -5.40 13.31 -26.27
CA LEU A 11 -4.85 13.32 -24.91
C LEU A 11 -3.70 12.31 -24.76
N GLY A 12 -3.75 11.18 -25.46
CA GLY A 12 -2.70 10.16 -25.38
C GLY A 12 -2.63 9.52 -23.98
N LYS A 13 -1.45 9.01 -23.61
CA LYS A 13 -1.19 8.56 -22.23
C LYS A 13 -0.98 9.77 -21.36
N VAL A 14 -1.81 9.92 -20.33
CA VAL A 14 -1.72 11.01 -19.34
C VAL A 14 -0.88 10.58 -18.13
N THR A 15 -0.67 9.28 -17.96
CA THR A 15 0.09 8.71 -16.85
C THR A 15 1.57 9.01 -16.97
N GLU A 16 2.22 9.22 -15.83
CA GLU A 16 3.68 9.36 -15.80
C GLU A 16 4.35 8.05 -16.22
N ASP A 17 5.42 8.16 -17.01
CA ASP A 17 6.27 7.02 -17.33
C ASP A 17 7.11 6.68 -16.09
N LEU A 18 6.81 5.54 -15.48
CA LEU A 18 7.57 5.01 -14.34
C LEU A 18 8.69 4.09 -14.86
N ASP A 19 9.87 4.20 -14.27
CA ASP A 19 11.01 3.32 -14.55
C ASP A 19 10.68 1.84 -14.37
N SER A 20 11.49 0.94 -14.94
CA SER A 20 11.31 -0.51 -14.72
C SER A 20 11.37 -0.86 -13.22
N PRO A 21 10.59 -1.85 -12.74
CA PRO A 21 10.65 -2.25 -11.34
C PRO A 21 12.08 -2.67 -10.97
N GLU A 22 12.54 -2.25 -9.79
CA GLU A 22 13.70 -2.89 -9.15
C GLU A 22 13.38 -4.36 -8.84
N GLU A 23 14.42 -5.19 -8.64
CA GLU A 23 14.34 -6.65 -8.50
C GLU A 23 13.10 -7.12 -7.70
N ALA A 24 12.34 -8.04 -8.31
CA ALA A 24 11.16 -8.61 -7.70
C ALA A 24 11.52 -9.37 -6.41
N ILE A 25 10.69 -9.25 -5.37
CA ILE A 25 10.91 -9.95 -4.12
C ILE A 25 10.61 -11.45 -4.35
N SER A 26 11.67 -12.25 -4.45
CA SER A 26 11.63 -13.68 -4.83
C SER A 26 10.73 -14.53 -3.92
N THR A 27 10.52 -14.11 -2.68
CA THR A 27 9.68 -14.79 -1.68
C THR A 27 8.19 -14.77 -2.03
N VAL A 28 7.72 -13.88 -2.91
CA VAL A 28 6.28 -13.70 -3.22
C VAL A 28 5.82 -14.51 -4.44
N SER A 29 6.64 -15.47 -4.92
CA SER A 29 6.46 -16.15 -6.22
C SER A 29 5.15 -16.91 -6.42
N ALA A 30 4.36 -17.18 -5.36
CA ALA A 30 3.07 -17.87 -5.44
C ALA A 30 1.85 -16.93 -5.51
N LEU A 31 1.96 -15.69 -5.04
CA LEU A 31 0.88 -14.67 -5.07
C LEU A 31 0.99 -13.74 -6.29
N ALA A 32 2.20 -13.52 -6.78
CA ALA A 32 2.56 -12.44 -7.70
C ALA A 32 2.28 -12.74 -9.18
N THR A 33 1.11 -13.27 -9.53
CA THR A 33 0.72 -13.50 -10.94
C THR A 33 -0.50 -12.69 -11.35
N GLY A 34 -0.42 -11.37 -11.15
CA GLY A 34 -1.05 -10.41 -12.06
C GLY A 34 -2.21 -9.57 -11.53
N SER A 35 -2.80 -9.90 -10.37
CA SER A 35 -3.68 -8.97 -9.65
C SER A 35 -3.60 -9.19 -8.15
N ILE A 36 -3.39 -8.11 -7.41
CA ILE A 36 -3.29 -8.11 -5.94
C ILE A 36 -4.37 -7.18 -5.40
N LYS A 37 -5.24 -7.70 -4.53
CA LYS A 37 -6.25 -6.95 -3.82
C LYS A 37 -5.73 -6.60 -2.42
N MET A 38 -5.54 -5.33 -2.13
CA MET A 38 -5.02 -4.91 -0.82
C MET A 38 -6.15 -4.29 0.01
N ARG A 39 -6.13 -4.51 1.33
CA ARG A 39 -6.95 -3.75 2.27
C ARG A 39 -6.05 -2.75 2.99
N HIS A 40 -6.32 -1.46 2.80
CA HIS A 40 -5.70 -0.42 3.60
C HIS A 40 -6.20 -0.49 5.06
N VAL A 41 -5.33 -0.32 6.05
CA VAL A 41 -5.69 -0.26 7.47
C VAL A 41 -4.93 0.88 8.12
N ASP A 42 -5.64 1.94 8.46
CA ASP A 42 -5.12 3.03 9.28
C ASP A 42 -5.12 2.60 10.75
N CYS A 43 -3.95 2.61 11.39
CA CYS A 43 -3.78 2.20 12.79
C CYS A 43 -3.60 3.37 13.77
N GLY A 44 -3.63 4.61 13.29
CA GLY A 44 -3.31 5.80 14.07
C GLY A 44 -2.49 6.83 13.28
N SER A 45 -2.81 7.00 11.99
CA SER A 45 -2.15 7.95 11.10
C SER A 45 -2.64 9.38 11.31
N CYS A 46 -1.83 10.35 10.88
CA CYS A 46 -2.19 11.76 10.76
C CYS A 46 -2.86 12.10 9.41
N ASN A 47 -3.26 11.08 8.64
CA ASN A 47 -3.83 11.18 7.28
C ASN A 47 -2.83 11.57 6.17
N GLY A 48 -1.56 11.80 6.50
CA GLY A 48 -0.53 12.18 5.51
C GLY A 48 -0.22 11.06 4.51
N CYS A 49 0.01 9.84 5.02
CA CYS A 49 0.30 8.68 4.15
C CYS A 49 -0.92 8.29 3.31
N GLU A 50 -2.13 8.51 3.82
CA GLU A 50 -3.40 8.22 3.16
C GLU A 50 -3.64 9.14 1.96
N VAL A 51 -3.26 10.42 2.09
CA VAL A 51 -3.33 11.37 0.97
C VAL A 51 -2.42 10.89 -0.16
N GLU A 52 -1.16 10.55 0.13
CA GLU A 52 -0.23 10.05 -0.90
C GLU A 52 -0.67 8.69 -1.47
N LEU A 53 -1.21 7.81 -0.62
CA LEU A 53 -1.78 6.55 -1.08
C LEU A 53 -2.99 6.78 -1.99
N SER A 54 -3.85 7.75 -1.70
CA SER A 54 -4.97 8.11 -2.57
C SER A 54 -4.49 8.67 -3.91
N MET A 55 -3.37 9.41 -3.92
CA MET A 55 -2.75 9.90 -5.15
C MET A 55 -2.22 8.75 -6.00
N CYS A 56 -1.70 7.66 -5.41
CA CYS A 56 -1.28 6.48 -6.17
C CYS A 56 -2.39 5.89 -7.04
N PHE A 57 -3.65 5.98 -6.60
CA PHE A 57 -4.83 5.52 -7.37
C PHE A 57 -5.43 6.60 -8.26
N SER A 58 -4.87 7.81 -8.28
CA SER A 58 -5.31 8.87 -9.17
C SER A 58 -4.91 8.56 -10.63
N PRO A 59 -5.59 9.17 -11.63
CA PRO A 59 -5.26 8.96 -13.04
C PRO A 59 -3.84 9.37 -13.47
N ILE A 60 -3.12 10.13 -12.64
CA ILE A 60 -1.74 10.56 -12.92
C ILE A 60 -0.76 9.39 -12.71
N TYR A 61 -0.96 8.64 -11.62
CA TYR A 61 -0.08 7.57 -11.19
C TYR A 61 -0.60 6.17 -11.53
N ASP A 62 -1.92 5.99 -11.53
CA ASP A 62 -2.65 4.79 -11.97
C ASP A 62 -2.05 3.46 -11.49
N LEU A 63 -1.99 3.27 -10.16
CA LEU A 63 -1.50 2.04 -9.56
C LEU A 63 -2.30 0.79 -9.99
N GLU A 64 -3.57 0.95 -10.39
CA GLU A 64 -4.43 -0.14 -10.86
C GLU A 64 -3.93 -0.80 -12.16
N ARG A 65 -3.23 -0.03 -13.01
CA ARG A 65 -2.57 -0.56 -14.22
C ARG A 65 -1.60 -1.70 -13.92
N PHE A 66 -0.99 -1.71 -12.74
CA PHE A 66 -0.04 -2.74 -12.30
C PHE A 66 -0.74 -3.94 -11.62
N GLY A 67 -2.08 -4.01 -11.69
CA GLY A 67 -2.88 -5.10 -11.15
C GLY A 67 -3.23 -4.96 -9.67
N ILE A 68 -2.86 -3.84 -9.04
CA ILE A 68 -3.07 -3.60 -7.60
C ILE A 68 -4.32 -2.75 -7.41
N SER A 69 -5.25 -3.20 -6.57
CA SER A 69 -6.47 -2.42 -6.27
C SER A 69 -6.86 -2.58 -4.81
N LEU A 70 -7.60 -1.60 -4.27
CA LEU A 70 -8.09 -1.66 -2.90
C LEU A 70 -9.44 -2.40 -2.79
N THR A 71 -9.58 -3.20 -1.73
CA THR A 71 -10.85 -3.82 -1.35
C THR A 71 -11.27 -3.36 0.04
N ALA A 72 -12.58 -3.33 0.30
CA ALA A 72 -13.13 -2.91 1.57
C ALA A 72 -13.01 -3.98 2.67
N SER A 73 -12.97 -5.26 2.29
CA SER A 73 -12.98 -6.39 3.22
C SER A 73 -11.62 -7.10 3.28
N PRO A 74 -11.02 -7.27 4.46
CA PRO A 74 -9.81 -8.09 4.64
C PRO A 74 -10.00 -9.54 4.16
N ARG A 75 -11.23 -10.08 4.20
CA ARG A 75 -11.51 -11.45 3.75
C ARG A 75 -11.40 -11.64 2.24
N HIS A 76 -11.49 -10.54 1.48
CA HIS A 76 -11.37 -10.52 0.01
C HIS A 76 -10.06 -9.87 -0.44
N SER A 77 -9.13 -9.60 0.48
CA SER A 77 -7.80 -9.07 0.17
C SER A 77 -6.77 -10.20 0.15
N ASP A 78 -5.74 -10.02 -0.66
CA ASP A 78 -4.51 -10.81 -0.69
C ASP A 78 -3.46 -10.26 0.31
N GLY A 79 -3.74 -9.11 0.93
CA GLY A 79 -2.82 -8.49 1.85
C GLY A 79 -3.33 -7.20 2.51
N LEU A 80 -2.53 -6.71 3.46
CA LEU A 80 -2.78 -5.47 4.18
C LEU A 80 -1.77 -4.39 3.80
N LEU A 81 -2.25 -3.17 3.64
CA LEU A 81 -1.44 -1.97 3.53
C LEU A 81 -1.68 -1.14 4.78
N VAL A 82 -0.69 -1.06 5.66
CA VAL A 82 -0.81 -0.49 7.01
C VAL A 82 -0.13 0.86 7.05
N THR A 83 -0.82 1.85 7.59
CA THR A 83 -0.33 3.22 7.77
C THR A 83 -0.46 3.66 9.22
N GLY A 84 0.37 4.63 9.59
CA GLY A 84 0.41 5.20 10.94
C GLY A 84 1.06 4.28 11.97
N ILE A 85 1.21 4.80 13.19
CA ILE A 85 1.63 3.99 14.34
C ILE A 85 0.54 2.98 14.69
N VAL A 86 0.88 1.90 15.39
CA VAL A 86 -0.14 1.04 15.99
C VAL A 86 -0.56 1.64 17.31
N THR A 87 -1.73 2.26 17.35
CA THR A 87 -2.27 2.78 18.62
C THR A 87 -2.75 1.66 19.53
N MET A 88 -2.78 1.91 20.84
CA MET A 88 -3.30 0.96 21.84
C MET A 88 -4.69 0.43 21.48
N ASN A 89 -5.55 1.29 20.94
CA ASN A 89 -6.91 0.94 20.56
C ASN A 89 -6.98 0.17 19.23
N MET A 90 -6.03 0.40 18.31
CA MET A 90 -6.00 -0.27 17.00
C MET A 90 -5.22 -1.59 16.99
N LYS A 91 -4.45 -1.90 18.03
CA LYS A 91 -3.74 -3.18 18.17
C LYS A 91 -4.63 -4.40 17.96
N GLY A 92 -5.76 -4.48 18.66
CA GLY A 92 -6.71 -5.60 18.52
C GLY A 92 -7.31 -5.70 17.11
N PRO A 93 -7.95 -4.62 16.61
CA PRO A 93 -8.48 -4.56 15.25
C PRO A 93 -7.47 -4.91 14.15
N LEU A 94 -6.21 -4.47 14.28
CA LEU A 94 -5.15 -4.79 13.31
C LEU A 94 -4.87 -6.29 13.25
N ILE A 95 -4.73 -6.93 14.41
CA ILE A 95 -4.49 -8.38 14.50
C ILE A 95 -5.68 -9.16 13.93
N ASP A 96 -6.90 -8.73 14.23
CA ASP A 96 -8.11 -9.37 13.72
C ASP A 96 -8.25 -9.22 12.20
N ALA A 97 -7.93 -8.03 11.67
CA ALA A 97 -7.87 -7.80 10.23
C ALA A 97 -6.83 -8.73 9.57
N TYR A 98 -5.62 -8.82 10.13
CA TYR A 98 -4.56 -9.69 9.62
C TYR A 98 -4.94 -11.17 9.64
N ARG A 99 -5.62 -11.63 10.71
CA ARG A 99 -6.15 -13.00 10.81
C ARG A 99 -7.25 -13.28 9.79
N ALA A 100 -8.07 -12.28 9.45
CA ALA A 100 -9.15 -12.42 8.49
C ALA A 100 -8.67 -12.54 7.03
N VAL A 101 -7.45 -12.09 6.71
CA VAL A 101 -6.85 -12.26 5.37
C VAL A 101 -6.54 -13.74 5.11
N PRO A 102 -6.92 -14.31 3.95
CA PRO A 102 -6.52 -15.67 3.55
C PRO A 102 -4.99 -15.83 3.46
N SER A 103 -4.47 -17.04 3.59
CA SER A 103 -3.06 -17.35 3.33
C SER A 103 -2.90 -17.90 1.91
N PRO A 104 -1.83 -17.59 1.17
CA PRO A 104 -0.72 -16.69 1.55
C PRO A 104 -1.12 -15.20 1.53
N LYS A 105 -0.48 -14.37 2.37
CA LYS A 105 -0.80 -12.93 2.51
C LYS A 105 0.44 -12.05 2.50
N VAL A 106 0.26 -10.81 2.04
CA VAL A 106 1.30 -9.77 2.01
C VAL A 106 0.98 -8.67 3.01
N VAL A 107 1.97 -8.17 3.74
CA VAL A 107 1.82 -6.98 4.59
C VAL A 107 2.82 -5.92 4.17
N ILE A 108 2.30 -4.72 3.88
CA ILE A 108 3.08 -3.56 3.49
C ILE A 108 2.91 -2.50 4.57
N ALA A 109 4.00 -2.09 5.21
CA ALA A 109 4.00 -0.95 6.12
C ALA A 109 4.41 0.31 5.36
N VAL A 110 3.59 1.36 5.43
CA VAL A 110 3.80 2.61 4.68
C VAL A 110 4.00 3.77 5.63
N GLY A 111 5.13 4.45 5.43
CA GLY A 111 5.59 5.58 6.22
C GLY A 111 6.38 5.18 7.46
N ASP A 112 7.17 6.12 7.96
CA ASP A 112 8.07 5.91 9.11
C ASP A 112 7.30 5.47 10.35
N CYS A 113 6.14 6.10 10.59
CA CYS A 113 5.25 5.74 11.69
C CYS A 113 4.86 4.25 11.70
N ALA A 114 4.64 3.63 10.54
CA ALA A 114 4.30 2.22 10.46
C ALA A 114 5.55 1.31 10.46
N CYS A 115 6.68 1.81 9.96
CA CYS A 115 7.93 1.08 9.79
C CYS A 115 8.74 0.93 11.09
N ASP A 116 8.89 2.02 11.84
CA ASP A 116 9.73 2.13 13.04
C ASP A 116 9.15 3.02 14.17
N GLY A 117 7.99 3.65 13.95
CA GLY A 117 7.23 4.38 14.95
C GLY A 117 7.35 5.89 14.80
N GLY A 118 8.30 6.35 13.97
CA GLY A 118 8.49 7.73 13.59
C GLY A 118 8.45 8.71 14.78
N ALA A 119 7.77 9.83 14.58
CA ALA A 119 7.67 10.92 15.55
C ALA A 119 6.86 10.59 16.82
N PHE A 120 6.16 9.44 16.87
CA PHE A 120 5.22 9.11 17.94
C PHE A 120 5.63 7.89 18.77
N SER A 121 6.86 7.39 18.61
CA SER A 121 7.39 6.22 19.32
C SER A 121 7.39 6.35 20.85
N GLU A 122 7.42 7.57 21.39
CA GLU A 122 7.37 7.85 22.83
C GLU A 122 5.97 8.28 23.34
N SER A 123 4.95 8.23 22.47
CA SER A 123 3.59 8.65 22.83
C SER A 123 2.89 7.66 23.77
N TYR A 124 2.04 8.16 24.67
CA TYR A 124 1.21 7.30 25.53
C TYR A 124 0.26 6.37 24.75
N ALA A 125 -0.09 6.77 23.52
CA ALA A 125 -0.99 6.01 22.67
C ALA A 125 -0.24 4.96 21.82
N TYR A 126 1.09 4.99 21.80
CA TYR A 126 1.92 4.10 20.99
C TYR A 126 1.97 2.70 21.61
N ALA A 127 1.41 1.72 20.89
CA ALA A 127 1.50 0.33 21.27
C ALA A 127 2.72 -0.36 20.66
N GLY A 128 3.24 0.15 19.55
CA GLY A 128 4.32 -0.48 18.77
C GLY A 128 4.21 -0.18 17.28
N ASN A 129 5.10 -0.81 16.54
CA ASN A 129 5.17 -0.73 15.08
C ASN A 129 4.38 -1.85 14.42
N CYS A 130 4.13 -1.73 13.12
CA CYS A 130 3.47 -2.79 12.36
C CYS A 130 4.23 -4.13 12.49
N GLY A 131 5.57 -4.08 12.45
CA GLY A 131 6.44 -5.26 12.56
C GLY A 131 6.47 -5.94 13.93
N ASP A 132 6.00 -5.28 14.99
CA ASP A 132 5.92 -5.91 16.32
C ASP A 132 4.73 -6.88 16.42
N TYR A 133 3.77 -6.73 15.50
CA TYR A 133 2.49 -7.45 15.53
C TYR A 133 2.26 -8.33 14.31
N LEU A 134 2.75 -7.91 13.15
CA LEU A 134 2.52 -8.57 11.86
C LEU A 134 3.85 -8.96 11.20
N ASP A 135 3.82 -10.02 10.41
CA ASP A 135 4.94 -10.38 9.53
C ASP A 135 4.96 -9.45 8.31
N VAL A 136 5.79 -8.41 8.36
CA VAL A 136 5.86 -7.36 7.35
C VAL A 136 6.72 -7.81 6.16
N THR A 137 6.10 -7.94 5.00
CA THR A 137 6.76 -8.31 3.75
C THR A 137 7.57 -7.16 3.15
N LEU A 138 7.05 -5.93 3.24
CA LEU A 138 7.66 -4.74 2.66
C LEU A 138 7.46 -3.54 3.57
N LYS A 139 8.54 -2.77 3.77
CA LYS A 139 8.52 -1.48 4.47
C LYS A 139 8.81 -0.36 3.46
N ILE A 140 8.00 0.69 3.47
CA ILE A 140 8.16 1.86 2.61
C ILE A 140 8.42 3.07 3.52
N PRO A 141 9.69 3.48 3.73
CA PRO A 141 10.04 4.62 4.56
C PRO A 141 9.58 5.94 3.93
N GLY A 142 9.28 6.95 4.76
CA GLY A 142 8.88 8.30 4.36
C GLY A 142 7.87 8.96 5.32
N CYS A 143 7.75 10.29 5.28
CA CYS A 143 6.85 11.06 6.15
C CYS A 143 6.16 12.26 5.45
N PRO A 144 5.14 12.03 4.60
CA PRO A 144 4.80 10.75 3.97
C PRO A 144 5.75 10.42 2.80
N PRO A 145 5.86 9.14 2.39
CA PRO A 145 6.59 8.78 1.18
C PRO A 145 5.91 9.36 -0.07
N GLU A 146 6.69 9.75 -1.07
CA GLU A 146 6.13 10.22 -2.34
C GLU A 146 5.35 9.11 -3.05
N PRO A 147 4.28 9.44 -3.81
CA PRO A 147 3.50 8.44 -4.54
C PRO A 147 4.34 7.54 -5.46
N THR A 148 5.33 8.14 -6.12
CA THR A 148 6.29 7.45 -6.99
C THR A 148 7.07 6.36 -6.25
N ASP A 149 7.51 6.63 -5.03
CA ASP A 149 8.22 5.68 -4.18
C ASP A 149 7.31 4.57 -3.66
N ILE A 150 6.08 4.92 -3.27
CA ILE A 150 5.05 3.93 -2.89
C ILE A 150 4.82 2.95 -4.06
N ILE A 151 4.60 3.48 -5.26
CA ILE A 151 4.34 2.65 -6.46
C ILE A 151 5.56 1.80 -6.78
N ARG A 152 6.77 2.38 -6.79
CA ARG A 152 8.02 1.64 -7.07
C ARG A 152 8.19 0.48 -6.10
N ALA A 153 7.91 0.69 -4.82
CA ALA A 153 8.02 -0.34 -3.80
C ALA A 153 6.95 -1.44 -3.97
N ILE A 154 5.67 -1.07 -4.16
CA ILE A 154 4.59 -2.05 -4.34
C ILE A 154 4.79 -2.87 -5.64
N ARG A 155 5.36 -2.28 -6.69
CA ARG A 155 5.66 -2.99 -7.95
C ARG A 155 6.65 -4.14 -7.79
N ARG A 156 7.52 -4.10 -6.76
CA ARG A 156 8.42 -5.24 -6.43
C ARG A 156 7.65 -6.50 -6.02
N ILE A 157 6.39 -6.35 -5.60
CA ILE A 157 5.49 -7.43 -5.21
C ILE A 157 4.68 -7.93 -6.41
N SER A 158 4.20 -7.03 -7.28
CA SER A 158 3.41 -7.40 -8.46
C SER A 158 4.26 -7.93 -9.64
N ALA A 159 5.57 -7.66 -9.63
CA ALA A 159 6.52 -8.03 -10.70
C ALA A 159 6.11 -7.51 -12.11
N ARG A 160 5.46 -6.34 -12.17
CA ARG A 160 4.99 -5.64 -13.38
C ARG A 160 5.34 -4.15 -13.34
#